data_AF-A0A4U0SJW2-F1
#
_entry.id   AF-A0A4U0SJW2-F1
#
_cell.length_a   1.000
_cell.length_b   1.000
_cell.length_c   1.000
_cell.angle_alpha   90.00
_cell.angle_beta   90.00
_cell.angle_gamma   90.00
#
_symmetry.space_group_name_H-M   'P 1'
#
loop_
_entity.id
_entity.type
_entity.pdbx_description
1 polymer ?
#
loop_
_entity_poly.entity_id
_entity_poly.type
_entity_poly.pdbx_seq_one_letter_code
_entity_poly.pdbx_strand_id
1 'polypeptide(L)'
;MGVDVRVQRPVAYDDQVVADALGEPPLPLGHADRVLAPFITIDGRTHGLTSNFLRHHCLAKPELGTASRIASDLVGWVDFLVNHRGLHPFEDHRDPVLAATEEDFNAYYRRRQYGQDAHMLTSEGWRNASSAIKRLYEYLQRRYQHTPPFEIIKVSKDGQWSGTTIAGYTPRRRNTGSAGIPLTPEYADYLLMGALRVDLSGHQQPYLGADRDHALISLALATGQRRHNLANITTHELPRISPLPISTMRVADQITKGDALVFTHRLQAVWDYVDNARAEITARTTYMPERPLRILEADQKRVRYEDPDHLGGVRTRLWADCDHKIRRRLVEPDGSSPIVFLNEFTGEPLAYRSLQHIIEGARDFVRAHITADFPGGFRLHDCRHTYAVHLTVCIYRGVIANSVPEHRRENWIADNIAAAVELVKFSLGHASESSTRLYNQSAHRFLAIPAEQFLGGN
;
A
#
# COMPACT_ATOMS: atom_id res chain seq x y z
N MET A 1 4.64 39.31 1.35
CA MET A 1 4.17 38.17 0.53
C MET A 1 5.07 37.00 0.86
N GLY A 2 4.51 35.81 1.08
CA GLY A 2 5.33 34.61 1.34
C GLY A 2 6.07 34.18 0.08
N VAL A 3 7.27 33.65 0.25
CA VAL A 3 8.08 33.06 -0.82
C VAL A 3 7.47 31.72 -1.23
N ASP A 4 7.30 31.48 -2.52
CA ASP A 4 6.63 30.27 -3.02
C ASP A 4 7.63 29.11 -3.21
N VAL A 5 7.47 28.03 -2.43
CA VAL A 5 8.32 26.84 -2.53
C VAL A 5 7.51 25.67 -3.08
N ARG A 6 7.90 25.11 -4.23
CA ARG A 6 7.13 24.06 -4.94
C ARG A 6 8.00 22.93 -5.47
N VAL A 7 7.39 21.75 -5.58
CA VAL A 7 7.93 20.65 -6.37
C VAL A 7 7.46 20.81 -7.81
N GLN A 8 8.40 20.76 -8.75
CA GLN A 8 8.11 20.61 -10.17
C GLN A 8 8.34 19.15 -10.57
N ARG A 9 7.39 18.61 -11.32
CA ARG A 9 7.53 17.26 -11.90
C ARG A 9 8.41 17.34 -13.14
N PRO A 10 9.27 16.33 -13.38
CA PRO A 10 10.00 16.29 -14.63
C PRO A 10 9.01 16.13 -15.77
N VAL A 11 9.07 17.03 -16.76
CA VAL A 11 8.34 16.91 -18.02
C VAL A 11 9.33 16.34 -19.02
N ALA A 12 8.99 15.22 -19.65
CA ALA A 12 9.70 14.80 -20.85
C ALA A 12 9.40 15.84 -21.93
N TYR A 13 10.42 16.60 -22.32
CA TYR A 13 10.27 17.61 -23.36
C TYR A 13 10.70 17.05 -24.71
N ASP A 14 10.04 17.55 -25.74
CA ASP A 14 10.45 17.35 -27.13
C ASP A 14 11.61 18.31 -27.42
N ASP A 15 12.71 17.78 -27.93
CA ASP A 15 13.90 18.57 -28.25
C ASP A 15 13.59 19.65 -29.30
N GLN A 16 12.62 19.41 -30.18
CA GLN A 16 12.16 20.38 -31.18
C GLN A 16 11.42 21.54 -30.52
N VAL A 17 10.54 21.27 -29.55
CA VAL A 17 9.80 22.31 -28.82
C VAL A 17 10.76 23.20 -28.03
N VAL A 18 11.80 22.62 -27.44
CA VAL A 18 12.84 23.39 -26.75
C VAL A 18 13.68 24.20 -27.72
N ALA A 19 14.04 23.64 -28.88
CA ALA A 19 14.77 24.34 -29.92
C ALA A 19 13.99 25.55 -30.46
N ASP A 20 12.68 25.38 -30.71
CA ASP A 20 11.80 26.44 -31.18
C ASP A 20 11.65 27.57 -30.13
N ALA A 21 11.65 27.24 -28.84
CA ALA A 21 11.54 28.22 -27.75
C ALA A 21 12.85 28.96 -27.47
N LEU A 22 14.01 28.30 -27.59
CA LEU A 22 15.33 28.88 -27.32
C LEU A 22 15.97 29.53 -28.56
N GLY A 23 15.46 29.23 -29.77
CA GLY A 23 16.04 29.69 -31.04
C GLY A 23 17.31 28.94 -31.45
N GLU A 24 17.71 27.91 -30.69
CA GLU A 24 18.88 27.08 -30.95
C GLU A 24 18.62 25.64 -30.50
N PRO A 25 19.16 24.62 -31.20
CA PRO A 25 19.00 23.24 -30.78
C PRO A 25 19.64 23.02 -29.40
N PRO A 26 18.92 22.41 -28.43
CA PRO A 26 19.48 22.15 -27.12
C PRO A 26 20.71 21.27 -27.23
N LEU A 27 21.68 21.48 -26.34
CA LEU A 27 22.90 20.66 -26.30
C LEU A 27 22.54 19.17 -26.33
N PRO A 28 23.24 18.36 -27.15
CA PRO A 28 22.96 16.93 -27.27
C PRO A 28 23.34 16.24 -25.94
N LEU A 29 22.35 16.15 -25.04
CA LEU A 29 22.47 15.37 -23.82
C LEU A 29 22.25 13.90 -24.18
N GLY A 30 23.27 13.07 -23.95
CA GLY A 30 23.15 11.63 -24.10
C GLY A 30 21.96 11.09 -23.29
N HIS A 31 21.31 10.02 -23.74
CA HIS A 31 20.16 9.44 -23.02
C HIS A 31 20.47 9.08 -21.55
N ALA A 32 21.74 8.80 -21.22
CA ALA A 32 22.20 8.56 -19.85
C ALA A 32 22.17 9.83 -18.96
N ASP A 33 22.24 11.02 -19.55
CA ASP A 33 22.20 12.31 -18.86
C ASP A 33 20.78 12.86 -18.70
N ARG A 34 19.80 12.31 -19.45
CA ARG A 34 18.37 12.60 -19.35
C ARG A 34 17.74 11.93 -18.13
N VAL A 35 18.12 12.40 -16.94
CA VAL A 35 17.56 11.92 -15.68
C VAL A 35 16.25 12.64 -15.40
N LEU A 36 15.13 11.96 -15.60
CA LEU A 36 13.84 12.45 -15.12
C LEU A 36 13.87 12.45 -13.58
N ALA A 37 14.00 13.63 -12.98
CA ALA A 37 13.97 13.81 -11.54
C ALA A 37 13.09 15.01 -11.17
N PRO A 38 12.30 14.91 -10.08
CA PRO A 38 11.64 16.09 -9.54
C PRO A 38 12.69 17.10 -9.08
N PHE A 39 12.34 18.38 -9.19
CA PHE A 39 13.18 19.48 -8.70
C PHE A 39 12.34 20.44 -7.87
N ILE A 40 13.00 21.19 -6.99
CA ILE A 40 12.35 22.15 -6.10
C ILE A 40 12.64 23.55 -6.62
N THR A 41 11.62 24.39 -6.68
CA THR A 41 11.74 25.82 -7.02
C THR A 41 11.38 26.68 -5.83
N ILE A 42 12.09 27.79 -5.67
CA ILE A 42 11.75 28.88 -4.75
C ILE A 42 11.52 30.13 -5.61
N ASP A 43 10.31 30.71 -5.56
CA ASP A 43 9.86 31.81 -6.44
C ASP A 43 10.16 31.55 -7.92
N GLY A 44 9.88 30.31 -8.37
CA GLY A 44 10.10 29.88 -9.76
C GLY A 44 11.55 29.58 -10.14
N ARG A 45 12.54 29.96 -9.31
CA ARG A 45 13.95 29.62 -9.54
C ARG A 45 14.30 28.26 -8.92
N THR A 46 15.02 27.43 -9.66
CA THR A 46 15.46 26.11 -9.18
C THR A 46 16.39 26.22 -7.98
N HIS A 47 16.03 25.54 -6.88
CA HIS A 47 16.86 25.40 -5.70
C HIS A 47 17.88 24.27 -5.92
N GLY A 48 19.15 24.68 -6.10
CA GLY A 48 20.20 23.81 -6.63
C GLY A 48 20.50 22.59 -5.76
N LEU A 49 20.68 22.77 -4.45
CA LEU A 49 21.12 21.70 -3.55
C LEU A 49 20.11 20.56 -3.46
N THR A 50 18.83 20.87 -3.23
CA THR A 50 17.79 19.84 -3.16
C THR A 50 17.55 19.18 -4.50
N SER A 51 17.61 19.93 -5.60
CA SER A 51 17.37 19.40 -6.95
C SER A 51 18.52 18.51 -7.41
N ASN A 52 19.77 18.87 -7.11
CA ASN A 52 20.95 18.03 -7.37
C ASN A 52 20.92 16.73 -6.56
N PHE A 53 20.50 16.80 -5.29
CA PHE A 53 20.27 15.62 -4.47
C PHE A 53 19.21 14.69 -5.08
N LEU A 54 18.06 15.23 -5.51
CA LEU A 54 16.98 14.44 -6.12
C LEU A 54 17.43 13.81 -7.45
N ARG A 55 18.19 14.54 -8.27
CA ARG A 55 18.82 13.99 -9.49
C ARG A 55 19.78 12.85 -9.16
N HIS A 56 20.65 13.03 -8.18
CA HIS A 56 21.57 11.98 -7.72
C HIS A 56 20.82 10.75 -7.19
N HIS A 57 19.71 10.96 -6.47
CA HIS A 57 18.85 9.88 -6.01
C HIS A 57 18.24 9.08 -7.16
N CYS A 58 17.69 9.75 -8.17
CA CYS A 58 17.13 9.09 -9.35
C CYS A 58 18.19 8.35 -10.18
N LEU A 59 19.41 8.87 -10.28
CA LEU A 59 20.53 8.19 -10.94
C LEU A 59 20.89 6.88 -10.25
N ALA A 60 20.92 6.86 -8.92
CA ALA A 60 21.21 5.65 -8.15
C ALA A 60 20.03 4.67 -8.14
N LYS A 61 18.79 5.18 -8.15
CA LYS A 61 17.55 4.40 -8.11
C LYS A 61 16.48 5.09 -8.96
N PRO A 62 16.18 4.60 -10.17
CA PRO A 62 15.25 5.25 -11.09
C PRO A 62 13.77 5.00 -10.72
N GLU A 63 13.38 5.33 -9.48
CA GLU A 63 12.01 5.18 -8.97
C GLU A 63 11.37 6.55 -8.70
N LEU A 64 10.74 7.11 -9.75
CA LEU A 64 10.14 8.46 -9.75
C LEU A 64 9.12 8.68 -8.62
N GLY A 65 8.36 7.66 -8.24
CA GLY A 65 7.37 7.76 -7.16
C GLY A 65 8.02 8.03 -5.81
N THR A 66 9.09 7.32 -5.49
CA THR A 66 9.87 7.54 -4.27
C THR A 66 10.56 8.90 -4.30
N ALA A 67 11.16 9.29 -5.42
CA ALA A 67 11.79 10.61 -5.58
C ALA A 67 10.79 11.76 -5.40
N SER A 68 9.58 11.65 -5.96
CA SER A 68 8.52 12.66 -5.83
C SER A 68 8.05 12.82 -4.39
N ARG A 69 7.95 11.71 -3.65
CA ARG A 69 7.63 11.75 -2.21
C ARG A 69 8.71 12.46 -1.41
N ILE A 70 9.97 12.13 -1.66
CA ILE A 70 11.13 12.80 -1.02
C ILE A 70 11.10 14.30 -1.33
N ALA A 71 10.85 14.69 -2.59
CA ALA A 71 10.75 16.09 -2.98
C ALA A 71 9.63 16.83 -2.22
N SER A 72 8.46 16.20 -2.08
CA SER A 72 7.33 16.74 -1.30
C SER A 72 7.70 16.97 0.17
N ASP A 73 8.40 16.02 0.79
CA ASP A 73 8.86 16.13 2.17
C ASP A 73 9.92 17.24 2.33
N LEU A 74 10.82 17.39 1.35
CA LEU A 74 11.86 18.42 1.35
C LEU A 74 11.29 19.83 1.12
N VAL A 75 10.23 19.99 0.31
CA VAL A 75 9.53 21.28 0.19
C VAL A 75 9.04 21.75 1.56
N GLY A 76 8.48 20.85 2.37
CA GLY A 76 8.04 21.19 3.72
C GLY A 76 9.17 21.69 4.63
N TRP A 77 10.41 21.26 4.41
CA TRP A 77 11.58 21.74 5.13
C TRP A 77 12.10 23.07 4.59
N VAL A 78 12.25 23.21 3.27
CA VAL A 78 12.72 24.45 2.62
C VAL A 78 11.74 25.60 2.86
N ASP A 79 10.42 25.34 2.72
CA ASP A 79 9.37 26.31 3.05
C ASP A 79 9.46 26.78 4.51
N PHE A 80 9.72 25.86 5.44
CA PHE A 80 9.91 26.23 6.84
C PHE A 80 11.11 27.16 7.02
N LEU A 81 12.26 26.81 6.44
CA LEU A 81 13.47 27.62 6.56
C LEU A 81 13.31 29.02 5.97
N VAL A 82 12.70 29.13 4.78
CA VAL A 82 12.56 30.41 4.09
C VAL A 82 11.42 31.23 4.69
N ASN A 83 10.21 30.68 4.79
CA ASN A 83 9.03 31.46 5.18
C ASN A 83 8.85 31.59 6.69
N HIS A 84 9.35 30.65 7.49
CA HIS A 84 9.15 30.68 8.94
C HIS A 84 10.40 31.08 9.72
N ARG A 85 11.59 30.73 9.23
CA ARG A 85 12.86 31.16 9.83
C ARG A 85 13.47 32.38 9.16
N GLY A 86 12.92 32.81 8.02
CA GLY A 86 13.38 33.99 7.31
C GLY A 86 14.75 33.83 6.66
N LEU A 87 15.18 32.59 6.40
CA LEU A 87 16.46 32.34 5.74
C LEU A 87 16.40 32.75 4.26
N HIS A 88 17.47 33.38 3.78
CA HIS A 88 17.53 33.89 2.41
C HIS A 88 17.55 32.74 1.40
N PRO A 89 16.73 32.78 0.33
CA PRO A 89 16.55 31.62 -0.55
C PRO A 89 17.70 31.36 -1.53
N PHE A 90 18.56 32.33 -1.84
CA PHE A 90 19.56 32.22 -2.92
C PHE A 90 20.87 33.02 -2.71
N GLU A 91 21.24 33.41 -1.49
CA GLU A 91 22.51 34.13 -1.27
C GLU A 91 23.69 33.15 -1.27
N ASP A 92 24.77 33.47 -2.01
CA ASP A 92 25.99 32.66 -2.07
C ASP A 92 26.53 32.42 -0.65
N HIS A 93 26.64 31.14 -0.26
CA HIS A 93 26.97 30.65 1.09
C HIS A 93 25.92 30.82 2.19
N ARG A 94 24.72 31.31 1.87
CA ARG A 94 23.56 31.44 2.80
C ARG A 94 22.31 30.72 2.28
N ASP A 95 22.49 29.73 1.41
CA ASP A 95 21.41 28.82 1.03
C ASP A 95 20.69 28.32 2.29
N PRO A 96 19.36 28.31 2.32
CA PRO A 96 18.61 28.07 3.56
C PRO A 96 18.94 26.70 4.16
N VAL A 97 19.27 25.71 3.34
CA VAL A 97 19.65 24.36 3.81
C VAL A 97 21.07 24.35 4.38
N LEU A 98 21.99 25.15 3.84
CA LEU A 98 23.35 25.25 4.39
C LEU A 98 23.43 26.15 5.63
N ALA A 99 22.53 27.13 5.74
CA ALA A 99 22.46 28.06 6.87
C ALA A 99 21.66 27.51 8.06
N ALA A 100 20.92 26.41 7.86
CA ALA A 100 20.10 25.82 8.92
C ALA A 100 20.95 25.37 10.11
N THR A 101 20.40 25.59 11.30
CA THR A 101 21.01 25.23 12.59
C THR A 101 20.20 24.14 13.30
N GLU A 102 20.75 23.58 14.37
CA GLU A 102 20.03 22.65 15.24
C GLU A 102 18.78 23.27 15.87
N GLU A 103 18.82 24.58 16.15
CA GLU A 103 17.65 25.31 16.64
C GLU A 103 16.53 25.32 15.59
N ASP A 104 16.87 25.53 14.31
CA ASP A 104 15.89 25.52 13.22
C ASP A 104 15.28 24.13 13.05
N PHE A 105 16.10 23.08 13.13
CA PHE A 105 15.61 21.70 13.04
C PHE A 105 14.72 21.33 14.23
N ASN A 106 15.09 21.73 15.44
CA ASN A 106 14.27 21.54 16.64
C ASN A 106 12.94 22.30 16.54
N ALA A 107 12.96 23.55 16.06
CA ALA A 107 11.76 24.34 15.84
C ALA A 107 10.83 23.69 14.79
N TYR A 108 11.40 23.13 13.72
CA TYR A 108 10.64 22.37 12.72
C TYR A 108 10.04 21.10 13.30
N TYR A 109 10.83 20.33 14.05
CA TYR A 109 10.35 19.14 14.77
C TYR A 109 9.16 19.49 15.68
N ARG A 110 9.29 20.52 16.51
CA ARG A 110 8.23 20.98 17.41
C ARG A 110 6.98 21.38 16.64
N ARG A 111 7.12 22.17 15.57
CA ARG A 111 6.00 22.56 14.72
C ARG A 111 5.29 21.35 14.09
N ARG A 112 6.06 20.38 13.59
CA ARG A 112 5.53 19.20 12.90
C ARG A 112 5.00 18.12 13.84
N GLN A 113 5.36 18.10 15.11
CA GLN A 113 4.90 17.08 16.07
C GLN A 113 3.92 17.61 17.13
N TYR A 114 4.02 18.89 17.48
CA TYR A 114 3.29 19.51 18.59
C TYR A 114 2.68 20.87 18.22
N GLY A 115 2.78 21.30 16.97
CA GLY A 115 2.16 22.53 16.49
C GLY A 115 0.65 22.39 16.23
N GLN A 116 0.07 23.41 15.60
CA GLN A 116 -1.34 23.42 15.19
C GLN A 116 -1.65 22.31 14.17
N ASP A 117 -2.88 21.77 14.20
CA ASP A 117 -3.31 20.61 13.41
C ASP A 117 -2.99 20.72 11.91
N ALA A 118 -3.13 21.91 11.32
CA ALA A 118 -2.86 22.16 9.90
C ALA A 118 -1.40 21.89 9.47
N HIS A 119 -0.44 21.91 10.40
CA HIS A 119 0.98 21.72 10.11
C HIS A 119 1.56 20.42 10.70
N MET A 120 0.75 19.73 11.51
CA MET A 120 1.18 18.60 12.31
C MET A 120 1.21 17.33 11.46
N LEU A 121 2.33 16.61 11.50
CA LEU A 121 2.50 15.35 10.80
C LEU A 121 2.10 14.17 11.70
N THR A 122 1.60 13.12 11.06
CA THR A 122 1.50 11.81 11.71
C THR A 122 2.91 11.30 12.07
N SER A 123 3.03 10.35 13.00
CA SER A 123 4.33 9.75 13.35
C SER A 123 5.04 9.14 12.13
N GLU A 124 4.28 8.66 11.14
CA GLU A 124 4.83 8.14 9.88
C GLU A 124 5.23 9.26 8.92
N GLY A 125 4.40 10.30 8.81
CA GLY A 125 4.76 11.52 8.08
C GLY A 125 6.07 12.12 8.58
N TRP A 126 6.27 12.17 9.90
CA TRP A 126 7.54 12.62 10.49
C TRP A 126 8.70 11.69 10.15
N ARG A 127 8.53 10.36 10.24
CA ARG A 127 9.59 9.41 9.84
C ARG A 127 10.00 9.59 8.37
N ASN A 128 9.03 9.81 7.49
CA ASN A 128 9.30 10.08 6.08
C ASN A 128 10.04 11.41 5.89
N ALA A 129 9.52 12.49 6.48
CA ALA A 129 10.12 13.82 6.39
C ALA A 129 11.54 13.85 6.98
N SER A 130 11.73 13.35 8.20
CA SER A 130 13.06 13.25 8.84
C SER A 130 14.02 12.36 8.04
N SER A 131 13.55 11.26 7.45
CA SER A 131 14.38 10.44 6.57
C SER A 131 14.76 11.15 5.27
N ALA A 132 13.88 11.97 4.68
CA ALA A 132 14.17 12.74 3.49
C ALA A 132 15.22 13.82 3.78
N ILE A 133 15.03 14.57 4.88
CA ILE A 133 15.96 15.61 5.34
C ILE A 133 17.32 14.99 5.69
N LYS A 134 17.36 13.87 6.44
CA LYS A 134 18.59 13.15 6.73
C LYS A 134 19.35 12.77 5.46
N ARG A 135 18.68 12.18 4.46
CA ARG A 135 19.32 11.76 3.20
C ARG A 135 19.87 12.95 2.42
N LEU A 136 19.18 14.09 2.43
CA LEU A 136 19.69 15.33 1.86
C LEU A 136 21.01 15.73 2.54
N TYR A 137 21.03 15.82 3.88
CA TYR A 137 22.24 16.22 4.59
C TYR A 137 23.37 15.17 4.53
N GLU A 138 23.07 13.87 4.46
CA GLU A 138 24.07 12.83 4.17
C GLU A 138 24.71 13.04 2.79
N TYR A 139 23.92 13.47 1.79
CA TYR A 139 24.44 13.85 0.48
C TYR A 139 25.28 15.12 0.56
N LEU A 140 24.81 16.15 1.28
CA LEU A 140 25.54 17.41 1.43
C LEU A 140 26.87 17.23 2.16
N GLN A 141 26.90 16.40 3.20
CA GLN A 141 28.11 16.06 3.92
C GLN A 141 29.13 15.36 3.02
N ARG A 142 28.69 14.41 2.18
CA ARG A 142 29.60 13.71 1.24
C ARG A 142 30.08 14.61 0.10
N ARG A 143 29.19 15.44 -0.47
CA ARG A 143 29.47 16.20 -1.70
C ARG A 143 30.12 17.56 -1.45
N TYR A 144 29.72 18.22 -0.36
CA TYR A 144 30.08 19.60 -0.03
C TYR A 144 30.76 19.73 1.34
N GLN A 145 31.03 18.61 2.05
CA GLN A 145 31.63 18.61 3.39
C GLN A 145 30.84 19.45 4.42
N HIS A 146 29.55 19.62 4.19
CA HIS A 146 28.67 20.39 5.06
C HIS A 146 28.22 19.56 6.27
N THR A 147 28.33 20.13 7.47
CA THR A 147 27.90 19.48 8.71
C THR A 147 26.39 19.60 8.86
N PRO A 148 25.64 18.50 9.06
CA PRO A 148 24.19 18.57 9.25
C PRO A 148 23.81 19.36 10.51
N PRO A 149 22.62 20.02 10.54
CA PRO A 149 22.10 20.71 11.72
C PRO A 149 21.58 19.77 12.80
N PHE A 150 22.01 18.51 12.81
CA PHE A 150 21.57 17.50 13.76
C PHE A 150 22.56 16.34 13.77
N GLU A 151 22.60 15.60 14.86
CA GLU A 151 23.44 14.41 14.96
C GLU A 151 22.84 13.24 14.18
N ILE A 152 23.67 12.58 13.34
CA ILE A 152 23.31 11.35 12.64
C ILE A 152 24.00 10.18 13.34
N ILE A 153 23.21 9.32 13.97
CA ILE A 153 23.68 8.14 14.70
C ILE A 153 23.45 6.87 13.88
N LYS A 154 24.30 5.86 14.11
CA LYS A 154 24.08 4.49 13.61
C LYS A 154 23.21 3.73 14.59
N VAL A 155 22.17 3.08 14.07
CA VAL A 155 21.30 2.18 14.82
C VAL A 155 21.45 0.81 14.20
N SER A 156 21.88 -0.15 15.04
CA SER A 156 21.89 -1.56 14.71
C SER A 156 20.75 -2.22 15.47
N LYS A 157 19.93 -3.00 14.78
CA LYS A 157 18.92 -3.84 15.42
C LYS A 157 19.35 -5.29 15.24
N ASP A 158 19.57 -5.97 16.36
CA ASP A 158 20.09 -7.34 16.51
C ASP A 158 20.01 -8.19 15.23
N GLY A 159 21.12 -8.21 14.49
CA GLY A 159 21.36 -9.12 13.36
C GLY A 159 20.57 -8.90 12.06
N GLN A 160 19.62 -7.97 11.97
CA GLN A 160 18.74 -7.85 10.78
C GLN A 160 18.87 -6.54 10.00
N TRP A 161 19.28 -5.44 10.64
CA TRP A 161 19.41 -4.15 9.94
C TRP A 161 20.38 -3.22 10.66
N SER A 162 21.34 -2.68 9.91
CA SER A 162 22.12 -1.51 10.31
C SER A 162 21.76 -0.34 9.41
N GLY A 163 21.54 0.82 10.01
CA GLY A 163 21.31 2.05 9.26
C GLY A 163 21.51 3.29 10.12
N THR A 164 21.30 4.46 9.52
CA THR A 164 21.48 5.75 10.19
C THR A 164 20.14 6.41 10.49
N THR A 165 20.06 7.17 11.58
CA THR A 165 18.90 8.01 11.92
C THR A 165 19.37 9.32 12.54
N ILE A 166 18.48 10.31 12.59
CA ILE A 166 18.72 11.53 13.36
C ILE A 166 18.52 11.23 14.85
N ALA A 167 19.46 11.64 15.71
CA ALA A 167 19.40 11.45 17.16
C ALA A 167 18.37 12.39 17.81
N GLY A 168 17.76 12.00 18.93
CA GLY A 168 16.93 12.88 19.76
C GLY A 168 15.53 13.25 19.22
N TYR A 169 15.27 13.19 17.92
CA TYR A 169 14.00 13.64 17.31
C TYR A 169 13.02 12.49 16.99
N THR A 170 12.70 11.70 18.01
CA THR A 170 11.76 10.59 17.85
C THR A 170 10.34 11.10 17.59
N PRO A 171 9.55 10.47 16.70
CA PRO A 171 8.16 10.86 16.50
C PRO A 171 7.39 10.75 17.82
N ARG A 172 6.41 11.63 18.00
CA ARG A 172 5.48 11.53 19.14
C ARG A 172 4.88 10.13 19.20
N ARG A 173 4.75 9.59 20.41
CA ARG A 173 4.02 8.33 20.63
C ARG A 173 2.62 8.51 20.06
N ARG A 174 2.21 7.58 19.21
CA ARG A 174 0.87 7.59 18.63
C ARG A 174 -0.15 7.51 19.77
N ASN A 175 -1.14 8.41 19.82
CA ASN A 175 -2.38 8.15 20.59
C ASN A 175 -3.20 7.04 19.92
N THR A 176 -3.00 6.80 18.63
CA THR A 176 -3.59 5.70 17.85
C THR A 176 -2.46 4.89 17.22
N GLY A 177 -1.91 3.94 17.99
CA GLY A 177 -0.86 3.04 17.52
C GLY A 177 -1.23 2.41 16.19
N SER A 178 -0.25 2.17 15.30
CA SER A 178 -0.07 0.92 14.51
C SER A 178 -0.71 -0.37 15.04
N ALA A 179 -1.27 -0.41 16.25
CA ALA A 179 -2.28 -1.38 16.61
C ALA A 179 -3.44 -1.18 15.63
N GLY A 180 -3.43 -1.97 14.55
CA GLY A 180 -4.60 -2.05 13.67
C GLY A 180 -5.84 -2.34 14.49
N ILE A 181 -7.00 -2.08 13.91
CA ILE A 181 -8.28 -2.16 14.60
C ILE A 181 -8.98 -3.45 14.15
N PRO A 182 -8.61 -4.65 14.68
CA PRO A 182 -9.28 -5.88 14.30
C PRO A 182 -10.75 -5.81 14.73
N LEU A 183 -11.65 -6.23 13.84
CA LEU A 183 -13.07 -6.29 14.11
C LEU A 183 -13.45 -7.62 14.78
N THR A 184 -14.51 -7.62 15.59
CA THR A 184 -15.22 -8.85 15.95
C THR A 184 -15.90 -9.44 14.72
N PRO A 185 -16.28 -10.73 14.72
CA PRO A 185 -17.07 -11.31 13.62
C PRO A 185 -18.31 -10.48 13.31
N GLU A 186 -19.06 -10.08 14.34
CA GLU A 186 -20.22 -9.21 14.22
C GLU A 186 -19.90 -7.88 13.50
N TYR A 187 -18.84 -7.17 13.89
CA TYR A 187 -18.48 -5.92 13.21
C TYR A 187 -17.95 -6.17 11.80
N ALA A 188 -17.32 -7.32 11.54
CA ALA A 188 -16.94 -7.70 10.18
C ALA A 188 -18.18 -7.90 9.31
N ASP A 189 -19.26 -8.48 9.86
CA ASP A 189 -20.54 -8.65 9.15
C ASP A 189 -21.26 -7.31 8.96
N TYR A 190 -21.23 -6.41 9.94
CA TYR A 190 -21.70 -5.02 9.75
C TYR A 190 -20.96 -4.31 8.63
N LEU A 191 -19.63 -4.48 8.53
CA LEU A 191 -18.86 -3.88 7.43
C LEU A 191 -19.30 -4.44 6.06
N LEU A 192 -19.63 -5.72 5.97
CA LEU A 192 -20.17 -6.34 4.76
C LEU A 192 -21.58 -5.83 4.42
N MET A 193 -22.45 -5.68 5.42
CA MET A 193 -23.75 -5.01 5.24
C MET A 193 -23.57 -3.57 4.73
N GLY A 194 -22.60 -2.84 5.28
CA GLY A 194 -22.24 -1.49 4.84
C GLY A 194 -21.74 -1.42 3.40
N ALA A 195 -21.06 -2.47 2.92
CA ALA A 195 -20.64 -2.59 1.53
C ALA A 195 -21.86 -2.74 0.59
N LEU A 196 -22.83 -3.55 1.00
CA LEU A 196 -24.10 -3.74 0.30
C LEU A 196 -25.06 -2.55 0.43
N ARG A 197 -24.79 -1.62 1.36
CA ARG A 197 -25.68 -0.52 1.76
C ARG A 197 -27.00 -1.00 2.35
N VAL A 198 -26.95 -2.10 3.11
CA VAL A 198 -28.10 -2.72 3.78
C VAL A 198 -28.06 -2.39 5.27
N ASP A 199 -29.17 -1.93 5.84
CA ASP A 199 -29.30 -1.71 7.29
C ASP A 199 -29.87 -2.93 8.04
N LEU A 200 -30.02 -2.83 9.36
CA LEU A 200 -30.53 -3.94 10.19
C LEU A 200 -32.01 -4.29 9.92
N SER A 201 -32.76 -3.41 9.25
CA SER A 201 -34.14 -3.69 8.83
C SER A 201 -34.20 -4.41 7.48
N GLY A 202 -33.06 -4.61 6.82
CA GLY A 202 -32.96 -5.18 5.48
C GLY A 202 -33.22 -4.16 4.37
N HIS A 203 -33.33 -2.86 4.69
CA HIS A 203 -33.47 -1.83 3.67
C HIS A 203 -32.13 -1.60 2.97
N GLN A 204 -32.10 -1.79 1.66
CA GLN A 204 -30.92 -1.60 0.82
C GLN A 204 -30.99 -0.29 0.04
N GLN A 205 -30.00 0.58 0.19
CA GLN A 205 -29.88 1.77 -0.64
C GLN A 205 -29.34 1.39 -2.04
N PRO A 206 -29.91 1.95 -3.13
CA PRO A 206 -29.41 1.69 -4.48
C PRO A 206 -27.95 2.11 -4.64
N TYR A 207 -27.07 1.15 -4.91
CA TYR A 207 -25.66 1.40 -5.19
C TYR A 207 -25.14 0.36 -6.17
N LEU A 208 -24.78 0.80 -7.38
CA LEU A 208 -24.40 -0.10 -8.47
C LEU A 208 -23.17 -0.96 -8.15
N GLY A 209 -22.26 -0.46 -7.30
CA GLY A 209 -21.06 -1.18 -6.89
C GLY A 209 -21.19 -2.04 -5.65
N ALA A 210 -22.41 -2.25 -5.13
CA ALA A 210 -22.66 -2.97 -3.89
C ALA A 210 -22.05 -4.37 -3.87
N ASP A 211 -22.33 -5.19 -4.90
CA ASP A 211 -21.84 -6.57 -4.97
C ASP A 211 -20.32 -6.64 -5.10
N ARG A 212 -19.73 -5.72 -5.88
CA ARG A 212 -18.27 -5.62 -6.03
C ARG A 212 -17.62 -5.27 -4.70
N ASP A 213 -18.14 -4.26 -4.01
CA ASP A 213 -17.59 -3.78 -2.75
C ASP A 213 -17.72 -4.85 -1.66
N HIS A 214 -18.87 -5.51 -1.61
CA HIS A 214 -19.11 -6.65 -0.73
C HIS A 214 -18.12 -7.79 -0.98
N ALA A 215 -17.95 -8.21 -2.24
CA ALA A 215 -16.97 -9.22 -2.62
C ALA A 215 -15.53 -8.81 -2.27
N LEU A 216 -15.17 -7.54 -2.48
CA LEU A 216 -13.84 -7.03 -2.19
C LEU A 216 -13.53 -7.07 -0.70
N ILE A 217 -14.43 -6.56 0.13
CA ILE A 217 -14.27 -6.58 1.58
C ILE A 217 -14.27 -8.01 2.09
N SER A 218 -15.17 -8.86 1.57
CA SER A 218 -15.23 -10.27 1.93
C SER A 218 -13.91 -10.98 1.63
N LEU A 219 -13.33 -10.79 0.44
CA LEU A 219 -12.03 -11.36 0.09
C LEU A 219 -10.89 -10.81 0.96
N ALA A 220 -10.92 -9.51 1.29
CA ALA A 220 -9.93 -8.89 2.16
C ALA A 220 -9.95 -9.48 3.58
N LEU A 221 -11.15 -9.74 4.11
CA LEU A 221 -11.35 -10.43 5.40
C LEU A 221 -11.03 -11.93 5.31
N ALA A 222 -11.27 -12.56 4.15
CA ALA A 222 -11.03 -13.99 3.94
C ALA A 222 -9.54 -14.35 3.91
N THR A 223 -8.71 -13.43 3.41
CA THR A 223 -7.31 -13.72 3.02
C THR A 223 -6.28 -12.82 3.70
N GLY A 224 -6.70 -11.69 4.26
CA GLY A 224 -5.80 -10.67 4.80
C GLY A 224 -4.83 -10.09 3.76
N GLN A 225 -5.14 -10.19 2.47
CA GLN A 225 -4.23 -9.75 1.42
C GLN A 225 -3.95 -8.25 1.46
N ARG A 226 -2.73 -7.88 1.04
CA ARG A 226 -2.38 -6.46 0.90
C ARG A 226 -3.19 -5.86 -0.25
N ARG A 227 -3.43 -4.54 -0.17
CA ARG A 227 -4.14 -3.77 -1.21
C ARG A 227 -3.62 -4.06 -2.63
N HIS A 228 -2.31 -4.30 -2.76
CA HIS A 228 -1.69 -4.52 -4.05
C HIS A 228 -2.12 -5.84 -4.68
N ASN A 229 -2.23 -6.89 -3.87
CA ASN A 229 -2.65 -8.21 -4.34
C ASN A 229 -4.16 -8.19 -4.61
N LEU A 230 -4.96 -7.60 -3.73
CA LEU A 230 -6.41 -7.46 -3.93
C LEU A 230 -6.75 -6.71 -5.23
N ALA A 231 -5.99 -5.68 -5.59
CA ALA A 231 -6.24 -4.89 -6.79
C ALA A 231 -5.86 -5.56 -8.12
N ASN A 232 -5.14 -6.69 -8.09
CA ASN A 232 -4.66 -7.36 -9.32
C ASN A 232 -4.85 -8.88 -9.30
N ILE A 233 -5.60 -9.42 -8.33
CA ILE A 233 -5.94 -10.84 -8.31
C ILE A 233 -6.84 -11.16 -9.51
N THR A 234 -6.61 -12.31 -10.14
CA THR A 234 -7.41 -12.78 -11.28
C THR A 234 -8.46 -13.79 -10.85
N THR A 235 -9.50 -13.95 -11.67
CA THR A 235 -10.53 -14.99 -11.47
C THR A 235 -9.94 -16.39 -11.45
N HIS A 236 -8.84 -16.61 -12.18
CA HIS A 236 -8.10 -17.88 -12.19
C HIS A 236 -7.42 -18.20 -10.86
N GLU A 237 -6.99 -17.20 -10.10
CA GLU A 237 -6.30 -17.39 -8.82
C GLU A 237 -7.26 -17.64 -7.65
N LEU A 238 -8.56 -17.40 -7.84
CA LEU A 238 -9.55 -17.56 -6.77
C LEU A 238 -9.70 -19.05 -6.39
N PRO A 239 -9.60 -19.39 -5.09
CA PRO A 239 -9.93 -20.73 -4.64
C PRO A 239 -11.42 -21.01 -4.86
N ARG A 240 -11.74 -22.24 -5.27
CA ARG A 240 -13.13 -22.71 -5.32
C ARG A 240 -13.65 -22.94 -3.91
N ILE A 241 -14.96 -22.77 -3.74
CA ILE A 241 -15.63 -23.02 -2.46
C ILE A 241 -15.50 -24.51 -2.13
N SER A 242 -15.01 -24.79 -0.92
CA SER A 242 -14.76 -26.13 -0.39
C SER A 242 -15.72 -26.39 0.78
N PRO A 243 -16.11 -27.64 1.07
CA PRO A 243 -16.82 -27.97 2.31
C PRO A 243 -15.94 -27.75 3.56
N LEU A 244 -14.63 -27.63 3.40
CA LEU A 244 -13.71 -27.33 4.50
C LEU A 244 -13.79 -25.85 4.87
N PRO A 245 -13.68 -25.50 6.17
CA PRO A 245 -13.77 -24.10 6.62
C PRO A 245 -12.63 -23.23 6.09
N ILE A 246 -11.56 -23.86 5.59
CA ILE A 246 -10.36 -23.20 5.07
C ILE A 246 -10.02 -23.74 3.68
N SER A 247 -9.78 -22.81 2.76
CA SER A 247 -9.24 -23.04 1.43
C SER A 247 -7.81 -22.51 1.33
N THR A 248 -7.10 -22.86 0.28
CA THR A 248 -5.74 -22.36 0.04
C THR A 248 -5.67 -21.55 -1.24
N MET A 249 -4.98 -20.42 -1.22
CA MET A 249 -4.80 -19.54 -2.37
C MET A 249 -3.34 -19.19 -2.55
N ARG A 250 -2.84 -19.27 -3.79
CA ARG A 250 -1.51 -18.77 -4.12
C ARG A 250 -1.52 -17.26 -4.18
N VAL A 251 -0.57 -16.65 -3.49
CA VAL A 251 -0.44 -15.20 -3.44
C VAL A 251 0.68 -14.77 -4.34
N ALA A 252 0.45 -13.71 -5.12
CA ALA A 252 1.45 -13.17 -6.03
C ALA A 252 2.66 -12.50 -5.36
N ASP A 253 2.70 -12.46 -4.02
CA ASP A 253 3.68 -11.72 -3.26
C ASP A 253 4.84 -12.64 -2.89
N GLN A 254 6.04 -12.33 -3.40
CA GLN A 254 7.29 -13.08 -3.18
C GLN A 254 7.66 -13.24 -1.69
N ILE A 255 7.02 -12.49 -0.80
CA ILE A 255 7.31 -12.49 0.64
C ILE A 255 6.58 -13.65 1.36
N THR A 256 5.48 -14.16 0.82
CA THR A 256 4.76 -15.31 1.39
C THR A 256 5.42 -16.62 0.95
N LYS A 257 6.00 -17.37 1.89
CA LYS A 257 6.52 -18.72 1.64
C LYS A 257 5.35 -19.72 1.62
N GLY A 258 4.74 -19.93 0.46
CA GLY A 258 3.68 -20.94 0.25
C GLY A 258 2.28 -20.35 0.05
N ASP A 259 1.27 -21.21 0.11
CA ASP A 259 -0.13 -20.84 -0.12
C ASP A 259 -0.72 -20.13 1.12
N ALA A 260 -1.49 -19.07 0.92
CA ALA A 260 -2.24 -18.41 1.99
C ALA A 260 -3.48 -19.22 2.36
N LEU A 261 -3.82 -19.22 3.65
CA LEU A 261 -5.06 -19.79 4.15
C LEU A 261 -6.22 -18.81 3.91
N VAL A 262 -7.36 -19.32 3.51
CA VAL A 262 -8.53 -18.53 3.14
C VAL A 262 -9.75 -19.02 3.90
N PHE A 263 -10.46 -18.13 4.59
CA PHE A 263 -11.74 -18.49 5.21
C PHE A 263 -12.78 -18.77 4.12
N THR A 264 -13.15 -20.05 3.97
CA THR A 264 -13.96 -20.51 2.83
C THR A 264 -15.35 -19.87 2.80
N HIS A 265 -15.98 -19.67 3.97
CA HIS A 265 -17.32 -19.07 4.06
C HIS A 265 -17.40 -17.67 3.43
N ARG A 266 -16.29 -16.91 3.42
CA ARG A 266 -16.23 -15.58 2.82
C ARG A 266 -16.11 -15.60 1.30
N LEU A 267 -15.77 -16.75 0.69
CA LEU A 267 -15.63 -16.89 -0.76
C LEU A 267 -16.97 -16.88 -1.50
N GLN A 268 -18.08 -17.18 -0.82
CA GLN A 268 -19.41 -17.17 -1.44
C GLN A 268 -19.72 -15.82 -2.06
N ALA A 269 -19.59 -14.73 -1.29
CA ALA A 269 -19.78 -13.37 -1.78
C ALA A 269 -18.88 -13.00 -2.97
N VAL A 270 -17.67 -13.59 -3.04
CA VAL A 270 -16.73 -13.34 -4.14
C VAL A 270 -17.19 -14.03 -5.42
N TRP A 271 -17.57 -15.31 -5.33
CA TRP A 271 -18.08 -16.06 -6.48
C TRP A 271 -19.44 -15.55 -6.93
N ASP A 272 -20.32 -15.14 -6.02
CA ASP A 272 -21.61 -14.51 -6.37
C ASP A 272 -21.39 -13.24 -7.21
N TYR A 273 -20.40 -12.41 -6.85
CA TYR A 273 -20.03 -11.27 -7.68
C TYR A 273 -19.44 -11.68 -9.04
N VAL A 274 -18.53 -12.66 -9.05
CA VAL A 274 -17.85 -13.12 -10.28
C VAL A 274 -18.84 -13.70 -11.28
N ASP A 275 -19.76 -14.54 -10.82
CA ASP A 275 -20.71 -15.29 -11.65
C ASP A 275 -21.92 -14.44 -12.08
N ASN A 276 -22.21 -13.34 -11.37
CA ASN A 276 -23.32 -12.43 -11.67
C ASN A 276 -22.83 -11.05 -12.15
N ALA A 277 -22.79 -10.04 -11.26
CA ALA A 277 -22.56 -8.65 -11.63
C ALA A 277 -21.27 -8.43 -12.46
N ARG A 278 -20.19 -9.15 -12.14
CA ARG A 278 -18.96 -9.10 -12.95
C ARG A 278 -19.17 -9.70 -14.34
N ALA A 279 -19.82 -10.85 -14.44
CA ALA A 279 -20.11 -11.50 -15.72
C ALA A 279 -20.94 -10.58 -16.65
N GLU A 280 -21.92 -9.87 -16.09
CA GLU A 280 -22.69 -8.84 -16.83
C GLU A 280 -21.82 -7.68 -17.31
N ILE A 281 -20.91 -7.19 -16.47
CA ILE A 281 -19.95 -6.13 -16.84
C ILE A 281 -19.05 -6.61 -17.99
N THR A 282 -18.49 -7.82 -17.90
CA THR A 282 -17.59 -8.35 -18.93
C THR A 282 -18.33 -8.70 -20.22
N ALA A 283 -19.61 -9.04 -20.18
CA ALA A 283 -20.41 -9.31 -21.38
C ALA A 283 -20.70 -8.05 -22.20
N ARG A 284 -20.75 -6.87 -21.58
CA ARG A 284 -21.10 -5.59 -22.23
C ARG A 284 -19.92 -4.67 -22.50
N THR A 285 -18.72 -5.01 -22.03
CA THR A 285 -17.52 -4.17 -22.16
C THR A 285 -16.36 -4.97 -22.77
N THR A 286 -15.40 -4.26 -23.37
CA THR A 286 -14.19 -4.87 -23.91
C THR A 286 -12.98 -4.19 -23.28
N TYR A 287 -12.06 -4.99 -22.74
CA TYR A 287 -10.90 -4.49 -22.03
C TYR A 287 -9.70 -4.30 -22.98
N MET A 288 -9.33 -3.05 -23.23
CA MET A 288 -8.29 -2.66 -24.18
C MET A 288 -7.13 -1.93 -23.50
N PRO A 289 -6.27 -2.63 -22.72
CA PRO A 289 -5.10 -2.02 -22.10
C PRO A 289 -4.03 -1.64 -23.14
N GLU A 290 -3.12 -0.73 -22.77
CA GLU A 290 -1.95 -0.43 -23.59
C GLU A 290 -1.08 -1.69 -23.78
N ARG A 291 -0.80 -2.05 -25.05
CA ARG A 291 -0.04 -3.24 -25.44
C ARG A 291 -0.61 -4.53 -24.83
N PRO A 292 -1.81 -4.97 -25.23
CA PRO A 292 -2.49 -6.12 -24.62
C PRO A 292 -1.68 -7.42 -24.77
N LEU A 293 -1.80 -8.29 -23.77
CA LEU A 293 -1.22 -9.62 -23.73
C LEU A 293 -2.38 -10.63 -23.72
N ARG A 294 -2.62 -11.30 -24.85
CA ARG A 294 -3.77 -12.20 -24.98
C ARG A 294 -3.52 -13.50 -24.23
N ILE A 295 -4.40 -13.85 -23.31
CA ILE A 295 -4.38 -15.15 -22.63
C ILE A 295 -4.77 -16.24 -23.64
N LEU A 296 -3.97 -17.30 -23.68
CA LEU A 296 -4.25 -18.51 -24.44
C LEU A 296 -4.82 -19.61 -23.53
N GLU A 297 -4.26 -19.73 -22.34
CA GLU A 297 -4.61 -20.75 -21.35
C GLU A 297 -4.21 -20.24 -19.96
N ALA A 298 -5.04 -20.48 -18.96
CA ALA A 298 -4.75 -20.15 -17.58
C ALA A 298 -5.32 -21.21 -16.64
N ASP A 299 -4.58 -21.49 -15.56
CA ASP A 299 -5.03 -22.32 -14.44
C ASP A 299 -4.76 -21.57 -13.12
N GLN A 300 -5.03 -22.20 -11.98
CA GLN A 300 -4.81 -21.58 -10.66
C GLN A 300 -3.34 -21.24 -10.35
N LYS A 301 -2.39 -21.78 -11.10
CA LYS A 301 -0.95 -21.65 -10.84
C LYS A 301 -0.24 -20.78 -11.86
N ARG A 302 -0.64 -20.87 -13.13
CA ARG A 302 0.09 -20.30 -14.26
C ARG A 302 -0.84 -19.70 -15.30
N VAL A 303 -0.27 -18.78 -16.06
CA VAL A 303 -0.87 -18.16 -17.23
C VAL A 303 0.05 -18.35 -18.42
N ARG A 304 -0.55 -18.71 -19.56
CA ARG A 304 0.08 -18.75 -20.86
C ARG A 304 -0.56 -17.68 -21.74
N TYR A 305 0.25 -16.79 -22.30
CA TYR A 305 -0.20 -15.63 -23.04
C TYR A 305 0.71 -15.28 -24.22
N GLU A 306 0.17 -14.57 -25.20
CA GLU A 306 0.92 -14.02 -26.33
C GLU A 306 1.64 -12.72 -25.95
N ASP A 307 2.93 -12.64 -26.26
CA ASP A 307 3.80 -11.49 -26.01
C ASP A 307 4.46 -11.07 -27.34
N PRO A 308 3.83 -10.15 -28.09
CA PRO A 308 4.29 -9.75 -29.43
C PRO A 308 5.66 -9.05 -29.40
N ASP A 309 6.08 -8.55 -28.23
CA ASP A 309 7.37 -7.86 -28.05
C ASP A 309 8.55 -8.86 -27.87
N HIS A 310 8.30 -10.17 -27.81
CA HIS A 310 9.32 -11.20 -27.56
C HIS A 310 9.45 -12.25 -28.68
N LEU A 311 10.71 -12.62 -28.99
CA LEU A 311 11.04 -13.73 -29.89
C LEU A 311 10.41 -15.05 -29.39
N GLY A 312 9.54 -15.64 -30.22
CA GLY A 312 8.77 -16.85 -29.89
C GLY A 312 7.29 -16.60 -29.56
N GLY A 313 6.88 -15.34 -29.37
CA GLY A 313 5.48 -14.90 -29.37
C GLY A 313 4.58 -15.40 -28.23
N VAL A 314 4.94 -16.46 -27.52
CA VAL A 314 4.13 -17.08 -26.45
C VAL A 314 4.98 -17.29 -25.20
N ARG A 315 4.42 -16.95 -24.04
CA ARG A 315 5.07 -17.10 -22.74
C ARG A 315 4.18 -17.85 -21.76
N THR A 316 4.80 -18.61 -20.87
CA THR A 316 4.14 -19.21 -19.71
C THR A 316 4.82 -18.69 -18.45
N ARG A 317 4.04 -18.22 -17.47
CA ARG A 317 4.53 -17.75 -16.18
C ARG A 317 3.66 -18.26 -15.05
N LEU A 318 4.26 -18.44 -13.86
CA LEU A 318 3.47 -18.56 -12.65
C LEU A 318 2.80 -17.22 -12.37
N TRP A 319 1.60 -17.25 -11.80
CA TRP A 319 0.93 -16.01 -11.37
C TRP A 319 1.78 -15.21 -10.38
N ALA A 320 2.55 -15.88 -9.53
CA ALA A 320 3.47 -15.25 -8.59
C ALA A 320 4.64 -14.49 -9.23
N ASP A 321 4.94 -14.76 -10.51
CA ASP A 321 6.00 -14.07 -11.26
C ASP A 321 5.44 -12.97 -12.17
N CYS A 322 4.12 -12.77 -12.15
CA CYS A 322 3.44 -11.71 -12.88
C CYS A 322 3.23 -10.50 -11.96
N ASP A 323 3.95 -9.41 -12.22
CA ASP A 323 3.73 -8.15 -11.51
C ASP A 323 2.42 -7.47 -11.96
N HIS A 324 2.06 -6.37 -11.30
CA HIS A 324 0.86 -5.62 -11.65
C HIS A 324 0.84 -5.07 -13.08
N LYS A 325 2.01 -4.79 -13.69
CA LYS A 325 2.09 -4.25 -15.05
C LYS A 325 1.73 -5.33 -16.07
N ILE A 326 2.22 -6.54 -15.87
CA ILE A 326 1.86 -7.69 -16.70
C ILE A 326 0.37 -8.01 -16.49
N ARG A 327 -0.08 -8.13 -15.23
CA ARG A 327 -1.47 -8.50 -14.91
C ARG A 327 -2.50 -7.58 -15.53
N ARG A 328 -2.26 -6.26 -15.53
CA ARG A 328 -3.13 -5.25 -16.14
C ARG A 328 -3.03 -5.18 -17.66
N ARG A 329 -2.10 -5.90 -18.31
CA ARG A 329 -2.06 -6.02 -19.76
C ARG A 329 -2.75 -7.29 -20.25
N LEU A 330 -2.98 -8.26 -19.36
CA LEU A 330 -3.61 -9.52 -19.73
C LEU A 330 -5.07 -9.30 -20.14
N VAL A 331 -5.47 -9.95 -21.23
CA VAL A 331 -6.82 -9.91 -21.78
C VAL A 331 -7.28 -11.35 -22.05
N GLU A 332 -8.48 -11.69 -21.60
CA GLU A 332 -9.09 -12.99 -21.82
C GLU A 332 -9.40 -13.24 -23.31
N PRO A 333 -9.61 -14.50 -23.74
CA PRO A 333 -9.95 -14.81 -25.13
C PRO A 333 -11.21 -14.10 -25.64
N ASP A 334 -12.16 -13.78 -24.75
CA ASP A 334 -13.40 -13.04 -25.02
C ASP A 334 -13.22 -11.52 -25.05
N GLY A 335 -12.00 -11.01 -24.81
CA GLY A 335 -11.69 -9.58 -24.76
C GLY A 335 -11.92 -8.95 -23.39
N SER A 336 -12.32 -9.69 -22.37
CA SER A 336 -12.52 -9.17 -21.01
C SER A 336 -11.22 -9.10 -20.20
N SER A 337 -11.26 -8.40 -19.06
CA SER A 337 -10.14 -8.42 -18.11
C SER A 337 -10.17 -9.69 -17.26
N PRO A 338 -9.03 -10.35 -16.97
CA PRO A 338 -8.97 -11.46 -16.02
C PRO A 338 -9.04 -10.99 -14.56
N ILE A 339 -8.87 -9.68 -14.28
CA ILE A 339 -8.86 -9.15 -12.91
C ILE A 339 -10.27 -9.25 -12.29
N VAL A 340 -10.34 -9.63 -11.01
CA VAL A 340 -11.62 -9.87 -10.32
C VAL A 340 -12.44 -8.59 -10.22
N PHE A 341 -11.92 -7.53 -9.59
CA PHE A 341 -12.70 -6.34 -9.27
C PHE A 341 -12.63 -5.30 -10.38
N LEU A 342 -13.75 -5.10 -11.06
CA LEU A 342 -13.89 -4.20 -12.19
C LEU A 342 -14.72 -2.96 -11.82
N ASN A 343 -14.49 -1.86 -12.53
CA ASN A 343 -15.35 -0.70 -12.51
C ASN A 343 -16.66 -1.01 -13.24
N GLU A 344 -17.80 -0.66 -12.65
CA GLU A 344 -19.13 -1.05 -13.15
C GLU A 344 -19.48 -0.42 -14.50
N PHE A 345 -18.90 0.75 -14.79
CA PHE A 345 -19.21 1.52 -16.00
C PHE A 345 -18.29 1.18 -17.17
N THR A 346 -17.00 1.00 -16.88
CA THR A 346 -15.96 0.84 -17.92
C THR A 346 -15.53 -0.61 -18.12
N GLY A 347 -15.79 -1.49 -17.16
CA GLY A 347 -15.25 -2.85 -17.18
C GLY A 347 -13.73 -2.92 -16.94
N GLU A 348 -13.09 -1.78 -16.65
CA GLU A 348 -11.66 -1.73 -16.38
C GLU A 348 -11.34 -2.16 -14.94
N PRO A 349 -10.15 -2.74 -14.69
CA PRO A 349 -9.68 -3.03 -13.35
C PRO A 349 -9.71 -1.82 -12.43
N LEU A 350 -10.20 -1.99 -11.21
CA LEU A 350 -10.26 -0.92 -10.22
C LEU A 350 -8.90 -0.21 -10.03
N ALA A 351 -8.94 1.11 -9.95
CA ALA A 351 -7.78 1.92 -9.59
C ALA A 351 -7.42 1.71 -8.11
N TYR A 352 -6.12 1.72 -7.80
CA TYR A 352 -5.63 1.51 -6.42
C TYR A 352 -6.27 2.41 -5.36
N ARG A 353 -6.56 3.66 -5.70
CA ARG A 353 -7.17 4.62 -4.77
C ARG A 353 -8.62 4.27 -4.46
N SER A 354 -9.35 3.72 -5.42
CA SER A 354 -10.76 3.35 -5.27
C SER A 354 -10.98 2.29 -4.18
N LEU A 355 -10.04 1.36 -4.01
CA LEU A 355 -10.13 0.33 -2.96
C LEU A 355 -10.21 0.91 -1.54
N GLN A 356 -9.55 2.05 -1.30
CA GLN A 356 -9.60 2.72 0.01
C GLN A 356 -10.97 3.38 0.23
N HIS A 357 -11.54 3.98 -0.83
CA HIS A 357 -12.86 4.60 -0.77
C HIS A 357 -14.00 3.61 -0.55
N ILE A 358 -13.85 2.36 -1.02
CA ILE A 358 -14.81 1.28 -0.76
C ILE A 358 -14.94 1.02 0.75
N ILE A 359 -13.80 0.89 1.44
CA ILE A 359 -13.79 0.67 2.90
C ILE A 359 -14.34 1.88 3.66
N GLU A 360 -13.93 3.09 3.26
CA GLU A 360 -14.42 4.33 3.86
C GLU A 360 -15.94 4.44 3.70
N GLY A 361 -16.45 4.19 2.50
CA GLY A 361 -17.87 4.21 2.20
C GLY A 361 -18.66 3.20 3.02
N ALA A 362 -18.21 1.94 3.10
CA ALA A 362 -18.87 0.91 3.89
C ALA A 362 -18.87 1.27 5.39
N ARG A 363 -17.71 1.66 5.93
CA ARG A 363 -17.57 2.12 7.32
C ARG A 363 -18.52 3.28 7.65
N ASP A 364 -18.55 4.30 6.80
CA ASP A 364 -19.35 5.50 7.04
C ASP A 364 -20.85 5.19 6.99
N PHE A 365 -21.27 4.25 6.14
CA PHE A 365 -22.64 3.74 6.15
C PHE A 365 -22.99 3.02 7.46
N VAL A 366 -22.14 2.10 7.92
CA VAL A 366 -22.36 1.38 9.18
C VAL A 366 -22.53 2.35 10.33
N ARG A 367 -21.66 3.37 10.40
CA ARG A 367 -21.72 4.39 11.46
C ARG A 367 -22.99 5.22 11.43
N ALA A 368 -23.50 5.50 10.24
CA ALA A 368 -24.70 6.31 10.07
C ALA A 368 -26.01 5.51 10.25
N HIS A 369 -26.02 4.21 9.89
CA HIS A 369 -27.28 3.45 9.76
C HIS A 369 -27.36 2.17 10.61
N ILE A 370 -26.26 1.68 11.17
CA ILE A 370 -26.22 0.42 11.91
C ILE A 370 -25.76 0.65 13.35
N THR A 371 -24.54 1.15 13.55
CA THR A 371 -23.98 1.42 14.88
C THR A 371 -22.94 2.53 14.86
N ALA A 372 -23.19 3.58 15.65
CA ALA A 372 -22.29 4.74 15.76
C ALA A 372 -20.91 4.37 16.36
N ASP A 373 -20.85 3.27 17.11
CA ASP A 373 -19.65 2.75 17.78
C ASP A 373 -18.67 2.07 16.81
N PHE A 374 -19.06 1.85 15.56
CA PHE A 374 -18.17 1.27 14.56
C PHE A 374 -16.91 2.14 14.38
N PRO A 375 -15.69 1.56 14.33
CA PRO A 375 -14.45 2.34 14.36
C PRO A 375 -14.31 3.30 13.17
N GLY A 376 -14.46 4.60 13.43
CA GLY A 376 -14.35 5.66 12.41
C GLY A 376 -13.00 5.75 11.69
N GLY A 377 -11.95 5.16 12.28
CA GLY A 377 -10.60 5.12 11.71
C GLY A 377 -10.28 3.87 10.89
N PHE A 378 -11.24 2.94 10.69
CA PHE A 378 -11.01 1.65 10.03
C PHE A 378 -10.63 1.81 8.55
N ARG A 379 -9.62 1.04 8.09
CA ARG A 379 -9.01 1.11 6.75
C ARG A 379 -8.89 -0.28 6.13
N LEU A 380 -8.60 -0.36 4.83
CA LEU A 380 -8.37 -1.63 4.15
C LEU A 380 -7.28 -2.50 4.81
N HIS A 381 -6.24 -1.87 5.36
CA HIS A 381 -5.19 -2.61 6.07
C HIS A 381 -5.68 -3.22 7.39
N ASP A 382 -6.74 -2.69 8.00
CA ASP A 382 -7.35 -3.25 9.20
C ASP A 382 -8.14 -4.53 8.90
N CYS A 383 -8.60 -4.76 7.66
CA CYS A 383 -9.11 -6.08 7.24
C CYS A 383 -8.02 -7.16 7.38
N ARG A 384 -6.76 -6.83 7.04
CA ARG A 384 -5.62 -7.73 7.26
C ARG A 384 -5.35 -7.97 8.74
N HIS A 385 -5.49 -6.94 9.59
CA HIS A 385 -5.38 -7.12 11.04
C HIS A 385 -6.51 -8.01 11.59
N THR A 386 -7.73 -7.83 11.09
CA THR A 386 -8.91 -8.63 11.43
C THR A 386 -8.68 -10.09 11.06
N TYR A 387 -8.33 -10.37 9.80
CA TYR A 387 -7.96 -11.72 9.33
C TYR A 387 -6.87 -12.36 10.21
N ALA A 388 -5.79 -11.63 10.49
CA ALA A 388 -4.67 -12.16 11.26
C ALA A 388 -5.09 -12.59 12.68
N VAL A 389 -5.92 -11.77 13.34
CA VAL A 389 -6.43 -12.06 14.68
C VAL A 389 -7.41 -13.23 14.64
N HIS A 390 -8.34 -13.25 13.68
CA HIS A 390 -9.30 -14.35 13.52
C HIS A 390 -8.58 -15.67 13.26
N LEU A 391 -7.60 -15.69 12.34
CA LEU A 391 -6.81 -16.88 12.05
C LEU A 391 -5.98 -17.33 13.25
N THR A 392 -5.43 -16.40 14.03
CA THR A 392 -4.71 -16.73 15.27
C THR A 392 -5.62 -17.49 16.24
N VAL A 393 -6.85 -17.02 16.44
CA VAL A 393 -7.82 -17.68 17.33
C VAL A 393 -8.19 -19.07 16.80
N CYS A 394 -8.42 -19.22 15.49
CA CYS A 394 -8.72 -20.51 14.87
C CYS A 394 -7.57 -21.51 14.99
N ILE A 395 -6.31 -21.07 14.81
CA ILE A 395 -5.12 -21.91 15.01
C ILE A 395 -5.00 -22.33 16.47
N TYR A 396 -5.08 -21.36 17.39
CA TYR A 396 -4.98 -21.62 18.83
C TYR A 396 -6.04 -22.61 19.33
N ARG A 397 -7.23 -22.60 18.75
CA ARG A 397 -8.32 -23.53 19.07
C ARG A 397 -8.29 -24.85 18.28
N GLY A 398 -7.24 -25.09 17.49
CA GLY A 398 -7.07 -26.34 16.75
C GLY A 398 -7.99 -26.51 15.54
N VAL A 399 -8.80 -25.50 15.17
CA VAL A 399 -9.70 -25.55 14.01
C VAL A 399 -8.92 -25.85 12.73
N ILE A 400 -7.80 -25.15 12.53
CA ILE A 400 -6.98 -25.31 11.33
C ILE A 400 -6.35 -26.71 11.30
N ALA A 401 -5.81 -27.17 12.42
CA ALA A 401 -5.25 -28.52 12.54
C ALA A 401 -6.29 -29.59 12.18
N ASN A 402 -7.56 -29.43 12.61
CA ASN A 402 -8.63 -30.36 12.26
C ASN A 402 -9.10 -30.28 10.80
N SER A 403 -8.79 -29.18 10.11
CA SER A 403 -9.25 -28.90 8.74
C SER A 403 -8.21 -29.23 7.66
N VAL A 404 -6.99 -29.59 8.04
CA VAL A 404 -5.92 -29.98 7.11
C VAL A 404 -5.74 -31.51 7.07
N PRO A 405 -5.16 -32.07 5.99
CA PRO A 405 -4.84 -33.50 5.91
C PRO A 405 -4.00 -33.98 7.10
N GLU A 406 -4.21 -35.25 7.52
CA GLU A 406 -3.63 -35.82 8.74
C GLU A 406 -2.11 -35.62 8.84
N HIS A 407 -1.37 -35.88 7.76
CA HIS A 407 0.08 -35.71 7.69
C HIS A 407 0.59 -34.26 7.85
N ARG A 408 -0.31 -33.25 7.84
CA ARG A 408 0.04 -31.84 8.06
C ARG A 408 -0.48 -31.29 9.38
N ARG A 409 -1.27 -32.03 10.14
CA ARG A 409 -1.93 -31.53 11.37
C ARG A 409 -0.94 -30.97 12.37
N GLU A 410 0.15 -31.69 12.62
CA GLU A 410 1.19 -31.30 13.56
C GLU A 410 1.82 -29.94 13.24
N ASN A 411 1.84 -29.53 11.96
CA ASN A 411 2.36 -28.22 11.55
C ASN A 411 1.45 -27.05 11.94
N TRP A 412 0.23 -27.32 12.39
CA TRP A 412 -0.80 -26.33 12.68
C TRP A 412 -1.31 -26.40 14.12
N ILE A 413 -0.66 -27.21 14.98
CA ILE A 413 -0.94 -27.25 16.41
C ILE A 413 -0.16 -26.11 17.08
N ALA A 414 -0.81 -25.38 17.97
CA ALA A 414 -0.19 -24.32 18.75
C ALA A 414 -0.56 -24.47 20.22
N ASP A 415 0.45 -24.65 21.08
CA ASP A 415 0.25 -24.87 22.52
C ASP A 415 -0.12 -23.58 23.28
N ASN A 416 0.16 -22.42 22.67
CA ASN A 416 -0.16 -21.11 23.23
C ASN A 416 -0.41 -20.09 22.12
N ILE A 417 -0.97 -18.94 22.49
CA ILE A 417 -1.34 -17.89 21.53
C ILE A 417 -0.13 -17.33 20.77
N ALA A 418 1.05 -17.27 21.41
CA ALA A 418 2.25 -16.76 20.75
C ALA A 418 2.72 -17.70 19.64
N ALA A 419 2.64 -19.02 19.85
CA ALA A 419 2.90 -20.02 18.82
C ALA A 419 1.89 -19.91 17.65
N ALA A 420 0.61 -19.70 17.96
CA ALA A 420 -0.42 -19.49 16.94
C ALA A 420 -0.13 -18.25 16.09
N VAL A 421 0.31 -17.14 16.71
CA VAL A 421 0.68 -15.92 15.99
C VAL A 421 1.91 -16.11 15.10
N GLU A 422 2.91 -16.91 15.51
CA GLU A 422 4.05 -17.22 14.64
C GLU A 422 3.64 -18.04 13.41
N LEU A 423 2.65 -18.93 13.52
CA LEU A 423 2.07 -19.63 12.36
C LEU A 423 1.33 -18.65 11.41
N VAL A 424 0.56 -17.71 11.96
CA VAL A 424 -0.08 -16.64 11.16
C VAL A 424 0.95 -15.78 10.44
N LYS A 425 2.05 -15.44 11.11
CA LYS A 425 3.15 -14.65 10.53
C LYS A 425 3.76 -15.33 9.31
N PHE A 426 3.94 -16.65 9.35
CA PHE A 426 4.38 -17.44 8.20
C PHE A 426 3.37 -17.34 7.05
N SER A 427 2.07 -17.53 7.34
CA SER A 427 1.00 -17.43 6.33
C SER A 427 0.85 -16.03 5.72
N LEU A 428 1.15 -14.98 6.49
CA LEU A 428 1.06 -13.59 6.06
C LEU A 428 2.33 -13.04 5.40
N GLY A 429 3.45 -13.77 5.40
CA GLY A 429 4.72 -13.29 4.85
C GLY A 429 5.25 -12.07 5.60
N HIS A 430 5.26 -12.12 6.94
CA HIS A 430 5.79 -11.03 7.76
C HIS A 430 7.30 -11.22 8.00
N ALA A 431 8.10 -10.23 7.57
CA ALA A 431 9.55 -10.24 7.75
C ALA A 431 10.03 -9.79 9.15
N SER A 432 9.18 -9.14 9.96
CA SER A 432 9.58 -8.54 11.25
C SER A 432 8.75 -8.99 12.45
N GLU A 433 9.42 -9.18 13.59
CA GLU A 433 8.82 -9.51 14.89
C GLU A 433 7.95 -8.37 15.48
N SER A 434 8.21 -7.11 15.09
CA SER A 434 7.42 -5.96 15.55
C SER A 434 5.98 -5.98 15.03
N SER A 435 5.74 -6.59 13.86
CA SER A 435 4.38 -6.79 13.33
C SER A 435 3.63 -7.89 14.09
N THR A 436 4.36 -8.88 14.62
CA THR A 436 3.85 -10.01 15.43
C THR A 436 3.35 -9.56 16.81
N ARG A 437 4.10 -8.67 17.49
CA ARG A 437 3.74 -8.20 18.85
C ARG A 437 2.36 -7.53 18.90
N LEU A 438 1.93 -6.91 17.80
CA LEU A 438 0.61 -6.28 17.70
C LEU A 438 -0.53 -7.30 17.77
N TYR A 439 -0.36 -8.48 17.16
CA TYR A 439 -1.41 -9.52 17.17
C TYR A 439 -1.52 -10.18 18.54
N ASN A 440 -0.40 -10.45 19.22
CA ASN A 440 -0.40 -10.94 20.61
C ASN A 440 -1.14 -9.98 21.56
N GLN A 441 -1.00 -8.67 21.35
CA GLN A 441 -1.67 -7.64 22.15
C GLN A 441 -3.17 -7.48 21.85
N SER A 442 -3.68 -8.04 20.75
CA SER A 442 -5.10 -7.91 20.39
C SER A 442 -5.86 -9.21 20.50
N ALA A 443 -5.24 -10.35 20.18
CA ALA A 443 -5.93 -11.64 20.06
C ALA A 443 -6.57 -12.12 21.36
N HIS A 444 -6.00 -11.79 22.53
CA HIS A 444 -6.59 -12.14 23.83
C HIS A 444 -8.03 -11.60 24.00
N ARG A 445 -8.37 -10.47 23.37
CA ARG A 445 -9.71 -9.86 23.44
C ARG A 445 -10.77 -10.67 22.70
N PHE A 446 -10.34 -11.56 21.80
CA PHE A 446 -11.20 -12.37 20.94
C PHE A 446 -11.33 -13.81 21.43
N LEU A 447 -10.57 -14.20 22.46
CA LEU A 447 -10.58 -15.56 22.99
C LEU A 447 -11.89 -15.95 23.69
N ALA A 448 -12.78 -15.01 23.99
CA ALA A 448 -14.10 -15.30 24.55
C ALA A 448 -15.14 -15.65 23.47
N ILE A 449 -14.89 -15.30 22.20
CA ILE A 449 -15.83 -15.51 21.09
C ILE A 449 -15.71 -16.97 20.59
N PRO A 450 -16.81 -17.72 20.38
CA PRO A 450 -16.78 -19.09 19.82
C PRO A 450 -16.03 -19.19 18.47
N ALA A 451 -15.40 -20.32 18.19
CA ALA A 451 -14.52 -20.45 17.01
C ALA A 451 -15.34 -20.43 15.72
N GLU A 452 -16.55 -20.97 15.83
CA GLU A 452 -17.57 -21.12 14.81
C GLU A 452 -17.97 -19.76 14.24
N GLN A 453 -18.06 -18.73 15.07
CA GLN A 453 -18.40 -17.37 14.63
C GLN A 453 -17.33 -16.77 13.70
N PHE A 454 -16.07 -17.13 13.86
CA PHE A 454 -15.01 -16.72 12.93
C PHE A 454 -15.06 -17.48 11.60
N LEU A 455 -15.84 -18.56 11.53
CA LEU A 455 -15.97 -19.44 10.37
C LEU A 455 -17.34 -19.31 9.68
N GLY A 456 -18.16 -18.33 10.08
CA GLY A 456 -19.50 -18.10 9.52
C GLY A 456 -20.59 -18.98 10.12
N GLY A 457 -20.34 -19.63 11.27
CA GLY A 457 -21.38 -20.28 12.07
C GLY A 457 -22.08 -19.27 12.98
N ASN A 458 -23.41 -19.35 13.06
CA ASN A 458 -24.23 -18.56 13.98
C ASN A 458 -24.18 -19.12 15.41
#